data_AF-A0A7S1T7Q7-F1
#
_entry.id   AF-A0A7S1T7Q7-F1
#
_cell.length_a   1.000
_cell.length_b   1.000
_cell.length_c   1.000
_cell.angle_alpha   90.00
_cell.angle_beta   90.00
_cell.angle_gamma   90.00
#
_symmetry.space_group_name_H-M   'P 1'
#
loop_
_entity.id
_entity.type
_entity.pdbx_description
1 polymer ?
#
loop_
_entity_poly.entity_id
_entity_poly.type
_entity_poly.pdbx_seq_one_letter_code
_entity_poly.pdbx_strand_id
1 'polypeptide(L)'
;RNPDFSSVKSKPDAVLISHFHLDHVGSLPFITEVLGFDAPVYATEPTQKLSRIILEEYTSGNQSDLRFTKTDAERCVDKIQVLPPIGTPMVVCPGISVTCYHAGHVVGGVVLSIRSLTSGSQVVYTGDFSSDLERHLSPVGAGPSRLNFLDCRGADLLITECTYGNLVRIDSRRERERKFLHSILECVRRGGKVLVPVFSFGRFQEISMLLESAWSRLGLQIP
;
A
#
# COMPACT_ATOMS: atom_id res chain seq x y z
N ARG A 1 -10.01 12.85 8.35
CA ARG A 1 -9.58 13.60 9.56
C ARG A 1 -8.09 13.35 9.73
N ASN A 2 -7.28 14.40 9.93
CA ASN A 2 -5.86 14.19 10.22
C ASN A 2 -5.70 13.48 11.57
N PRO A 3 -4.72 12.59 11.73
CA PRO A 3 -4.44 11.96 13.01
C PRO A 3 -4.11 13.02 14.07
N ASP A 4 -4.51 12.76 15.31
CA ASP A 4 -4.13 13.60 16.44
C ASP A 4 -2.74 13.21 16.93
N PHE A 5 -1.76 14.07 16.66
CA PHE A 5 -0.37 13.88 17.10
C PHE A 5 -0.10 14.49 18.48
N SER A 6 -1.09 15.05 19.18
CA SER A 6 -0.91 15.66 20.50
C SER A 6 -0.39 14.67 21.55
N SER A 7 -0.67 13.38 21.39
CA SER A 7 -0.18 12.31 22.26
C SER A 7 1.26 11.88 21.97
N VAL A 8 1.85 12.31 20.85
CA VAL A 8 3.24 11.97 20.48
C VAL A 8 4.18 12.89 21.25
N LYS A 9 4.64 12.40 22.41
CA LYS A 9 5.47 13.17 23.35
C LYS A 9 6.95 13.25 22.97
N SER A 10 7.40 12.42 22.05
CA SER A 10 8.79 12.30 21.63
C SER A 10 8.89 12.15 20.12
N LYS A 11 9.97 12.68 19.54
CA LYS A 11 10.27 12.51 18.11
C LYS A 11 10.60 11.03 17.85
N PRO A 12 10.12 10.45 16.73
CA PRO A 12 10.48 9.09 16.37
C PRO A 12 11.95 9.01 15.92
N ASP A 13 12.58 7.86 16.10
CA ASP A 13 13.94 7.60 15.59
C ASP A 13 13.97 7.22 14.10
N ALA A 14 12.85 6.71 13.58
CA ALA A 14 12.65 6.37 12.17
C ALA A 14 11.15 6.34 11.84
N VAL A 15 10.80 6.57 10.58
CA VAL A 15 9.44 6.41 10.04
C VAL A 15 9.47 5.36 8.94
N LEU A 16 8.59 4.36 9.02
CA LEU A 16 8.49 3.28 8.03
C LEU A 16 7.12 3.34 7.35
N ILE A 17 7.10 3.37 6.02
CA ILE A 17 5.87 3.44 5.22
C ILE A 17 5.62 2.09 4.55
N SER A 18 4.45 1.49 4.80
CA SER A 18 4.07 0.20 4.21
C SER A 18 3.73 0.31 2.73
N HIS A 19 2.93 1.31 2.35
CA HIS A 19 2.51 1.57 0.98
C HIS A 19 1.99 3.01 0.79
N PHE A 20 1.68 3.36 -0.46
CA PHE A 20 1.44 4.75 -0.90
C PHE A 20 0.00 5.26 -0.71
N HIS A 21 -0.92 4.46 -0.19
CA HIS A 21 -2.29 4.95 0.02
C HIS A 21 -2.30 6.10 1.03
N LEU A 22 -3.25 7.02 0.85
CA LEU A 22 -3.32 8.27 1.61
C LEU A 22 -3.51 8.03 3.12
N ASP A 23 -4.17 6.97 3.53
CA ASP A 23 -4.32 6.58 4.93
C ASP A 23 -3.03 6.01 5.56
N HIS A 24 -2.01 5.69 4.75
CA HIS A 24 -0.69 5.24 5.22
C HIS A 24 0.40 6.30 5.06
N VAL A 25 0.33 7.17 4.04
CA VAL A 25 1.34 8.22 3.78
C VAL A 25 0.84 9.66 3.97
N GLY A 26 -0.47 9.88 4.05
CA GLY A 26 -1.08 11.22 3.98
C GLY A 26 -0.72 12.18 5.11
N SER A 27 -0.23 11.66 6.23
CA SER A 27 0.25 12.49 7.35
C SER A 27 1.74 12.76 7.32
N LEU A 28 2.49 12.16 6.39
CA LEU A 28 3.93 12.37 6.27
C LEU A 28 4.31 13.85 6.14
N PRO A 29 3.68 14.66 5.26
CA PRO A 29 4.02 16.08 5.14
C PRO A 29 3.79 16.86 6.43
N PHE A 30 2.72 16.50 7.17
CA PHE A 30 2.43 17.11 8.46
C PHE A 30 3.50 16.75 9.51
N ILE A 31 3.92 15.49 9.56
CA ILE A 31 4.94 15.02 10.49
C ILE A 31 6.31 15.68 10.21
N THR A 32 6.73 15.74 8.95
CA THR A 32 8.07 16.20 8.60
C THR A 32 8.17 17.72 8.47
N GLU A 33 7.17 18.38 7.88
CA GLU A 33 7.26 19.83 7.59
C GLU A 33 6.56 20.71 8.62
N VAL A 34 5.47 20.23 9.25
CA VAL A 34 4.69 21.03 10.22
C VAL A 34 5.14 20.77 11.65
N LEU A 35 5.30 19.51 12.04
CA LEU A 35 5.83 19.14 13.36
C LEU A 35 7.36 19.21 13.42
N GLY A 36 8.05 19.25 12.26
CA GLY A 36 9.51 19.36 12.19
C GLY A 36 10.22 18.12 12.75
N PHE A 37 9.65 16.94 12.55
CA PHE A 37 10.33 15.69 12.90
C PHE A 37 11.36 15.37 11.81
N ASP A 38 12.63 15.29 12.22
CA ASP A 38 13.78 15.06 11.34
C ASP A 38 14.23 13.59 11.35
N ALA A 39 13.28 12.69 11.56
CA ALA A 39 13.54 11.26 11.57
C ALA A 39 13.74 10.76 10.12
N PRO A 40 14.68 9.84 9.86
CA PRO A 40 14.79 9.21 8.56
C PRO A 40 13.50 8.46 8.21
N VAL A 41 13.03 8.67 6.98
CA VAL A 41 11.79 8.08 6.45
C VAL A 41 12.16 7.00 5.46
N TYR A 42 11.52 5.84 5.54
CA TYR A 42 11.84 4.68 4.72
C TYR A 42 10.60 4.13 4.02
N ALA A 43 10.74 3.85 2.72
CA ALA A 43 9.73 3.17 1.92
C ALA A 43 10.38 2.38 0.79
N THR A 44 9.61 1.53 0.11
CA THR A 44 10.07 0.94 -1.15
C THR A 44 10.10 1.98 -2.27
N GLU A 45 10.89 1.73 -3.32
CA GLU A 45 10.99 2.63 -4.48
C GLU A 45 9.63 2.92 -5.14
N PRO A 46 8.75 1.93 -5.41
CA PRO A 46 7.46 2.25 -6.00
C PRO A 46 6.58 3.06 -5.05
N THR A 47 6.64 2.78 -3.75
CA THR A 47 5.88 3.54 -2.73
C THR A 47 6.34 4.99 -2.69
N GLN A 48 7.64 5.28 -2.74
CA GLN A 48 8.15 6.66 -2.81
C GLN A 48 7.61 7.39 -4.04
N LYS A 49 7.72 6.78 -5.23
CA LYS A 49 7.29 7.41 -6.49
C LYS A 49 5.78 7.66 -6.52
N LEU A 50 4.98 6.69 -6.09
CA LEU A 50 3.52 6.80 -6.08
C LEU A 50 3.02 7.73 -4.98
N SER A 51 3.73 7.82 -3.84
CA SER A 51 3.38 8.77 -2.77
C SER A 51 3.47 10.22 -3.25
N ARG A 52 4.43 10.56 -4.13
CA ARG A 52 4.50 11.87 -4.77
C ARG A 52 3.19 12.21 -5.48
N ILE A 53 2.74 11.30 -6.35
CA ILE A 53 1.52 11.49 -7.16
C ILE A 53 0.29 11.62 -6.25
N ILE A 54 0.13 10.71 -5.29
CA ILE A 54 -1.03 10.72 -4.38
C ILE A 54 -1.10 11.98 -3.52
N LEU A 55 0.04 12.44 -2.99
CA LEU A 55 0.08 13.64 -2.17
C LEU A 55 -0.11 14.92 -3.00
N GLU A 56 0.39 14.96 -4.24
CA GLU A 56 0.12 16.04 -5.19
C GLU A 56 -1.36 16.12 -5.56
N GLU A 57 -2.02 14.99 -5.83
CA GLU A 57 -3.47 14.93 -6.08
C GLU A 57 -4.26 15.38 -4.85
N TYR A 58 -3.88 14.92 -3.66
CA TYR A 58 -4.54 15.28 -2.40
C TYR A 58 -4.46 16.78 -2.10
N THR A 59 -3.31 17.40 -2.36
CA THR A 59 -3.09 18.84 -2.13
C THR A 59 -3.68 19.73 -3.22
N SER A 60 -3.91 19.19 -4.42
CA SER A 60 -4.54 19.92 -5.53
C SER A 60 -6.07 19.98 -5.42
N GLY A 61 -6.68 19.16 -4.56
CA GLY A 61 -8.10 19.26 -4.26
C GLY A 61 -8.44 20.54 -3.49
N ASN A 62 -9.63 21.11 -3.72
CA ASN A 62 -10.17 22.26 -2.98
C ASN A 62 -10.53 21.89 -1.53
N GLN A 63 -9.55 21.50 -0.73
CA GLN A 63 -9.71 21.19 0.68
C GLN A 63 -9.27 22.40 1.52
N SER A 64 -10.24 23.11 2.09
CA SER A 64 -10.01 24.29 2.95
C SER A 64 -9.20 23.98 4.23
N ASP A 65 -9.12 22.70 4.61
CA ASP A 65 -8.63 22.26 5.92
C ASP A 65 -7.26 21.56 5.85
N LEU A 66 -6.54 21.69 4.73
CA LEU A 66 -5.20 21.13 4.60
C LEU A 66 -4.24 21.83 5.57
N ARG A 67 -3.53 21.03 6.36
CA ARG A 67 -2.55 21.52 7.34
C ARG A 67 -1.14 21.65 6.77
N PHE A 68 -0.96 21.35 5.49
CA PHE A 68 0.31 21.39 4.77
C PHE A 68 0.04 21.80 3.33
N THR A 69 1.06 22.38 2.69
CA THR A 69 1.00 22.88 1.32
C THR A 69 1.44 21.82 0.31
N LYS A 70 1.21 22.07 -0.97
CA LYS A 70 1.77 21.25 -2.06
C LYS A 70 3.30 21.15 -1.99
N THR A 71 3.97 22.26 -1.68
CA THR A 71 5.44 22.27 -1.51
C THR A 71 5.89 21.42 -0.32
N ASP A 72 5.10 21.35 0.74
CA ASP A 72 5.39 20.47 1.88
C ASP A 72 5.29 18.99 1.48
N ALA A 73 4.26 18.63 0.69
CA ALA A 73 4.09 17.29 0.15
C ALA A 73 5.25 16.88 -0.78
N GLU A 74 5.74 17.79 -1.63
CA GLU A 74 6.88 17.52 -2.49
C GLU A 74 8.17 17.30 -1.67
N ARG A 75 8.44 18.19 -0.70
CA ARG A 75 9.63 18.13 0.15
C ARG A 75 9.66 16.88 1.04
N CYS A 76 8.51 16.46 1.58
CA CYS A 76 8.50 15.30 2.47
C CYS A 76 8.81 14.00 1.73
N VAL A 77 8.42 13.88 0.45
CA VAL A 77 8.71 12.70 -0.38
C VAL A 77 10.20 12.63 -0.73
N ASP A 78 10.86 13.77 -0.92
CA ASP A 78 12.31 13.83 -1.14
C ASP A 78 13.13 13.32 0.07
N LYS A 79 12.54 13.35 1.28
CA LYS A 79 13.16 12.80 2.50
C LYS A 79 13.06 11.28 2.61
N ILE A 80 12.27 10.63 1.75
CA ILE A 80 12.09 9.17 1.78
C ILE A 80 13.35 8.49 1.23
N GLN A 81 14.00 7.71 2.08
CA GLN A 81 15.09 6.81 1.73
C GLN A 81 14.51 5.49 1.24
N VAL A 82 15.03 5.03 0.10
CA VAL A 82 14.59 3.77 -0.52
C VAL A 82 15.17 2.58 0.26
N LEU A 83 14.27 1.71 0.71
CA LEU A 83 14.63 0.44 1.35
C LEU A 83 15.31 -0.50 0.34
N PRO A 84 16.21 -1.38 0.79
CA PRO A 84 16.88 -2.33 -0.09
C PRO A 84 15.88 -3.34 -0.69
N PRO A 85 16.32 -4.16 -1.66
CA PRO A 85 15.49 -5.18 -2.26
C PRO A 85 14.80 -6.08 -1.21
N ILE A 86 13.56 -6.46 -1.50
CA ILE A 86 12.71 -7.30 -0.64
C ILE A 86 13.47 -8.54 -0.14
N GLY A 87 13.39 -8.78 1.17
CA GLY A 87 14.13 -9.83 1.89
C GLY A 87 15.52 -9.40 2.40
N THR A 88 15.99 -8.20 2.08
CA THR A 88 17.29 -7.70 2.57
C THR A 88 17.10 -6.90 3.87
N PRO A 89 17.79 -7.25 4.96
CA PRO A 89 17.74 -6.48 6.19
C PRO A 89 18.51 -5.16 6.07
N MET A 90 17.99 -4.10 6.67
CA MET A 90 18.63 -2.79 6.81
C MET A 90 18.55 -2.32 8.26
N VAL A 91 19.59 -1.64 8.76
CA VAL A 91 19.52 -0.95 10.05
C VAL A 91 18.95 0.44 9.82
N VAL A 92 17.81 0.75 10.45
CA VAL A 92 17.06 2.00 10.22
C VAL A 92 17.30 3.03 11.33
N CYS A 93 17.63 2.56 12.53
CA CYS A 93 18.10 3.39 13.65
C CYS A 93 18.93 2.51 14.62
N PRO A 94 19.65 3.09 15.59
CA PRO A 94 20.50 2.33 16.50
C PRO A 94 19.77 1.16 17.18
N GLY A 95 20.23 -0.05 16.91
CA GLY A 95 19.67 -1.27 17.50
C GLY A 95 18.40 -1.81 16.84
N ILE A 96 17.89 -1.20 15.76
CA ILE A 96 16.70 -1.67 15.04
C ILE A 96 17.04 -2.00 13.59
N SER A 97 16.72 -3.23 13.18
CA SER A 97 16.78 -3.66 11.78
C SER A 97 15.39 -3.92 11.22
N VAL A 98 15.18 -3.62 9.94
CA VAL A 98 13.94 -3.85 9.21
C VAL A 98 14.22 -4.70 7.98
N THR A 99 13.38 -5.70 7.76
CA THR A 99 13.31 -6.48 6.52
C THR A 99 11.91 -6.37 5.94
N CYS A 100 11.82 -6.12 4.64
CA CYS A 100 10.55 -5.96 3.94
C CYS A 100 10.17 -7.20 3.14
N TYR A 101 8.88 -7.47 3.08
CA TYR A 101 8.28 -8.58 2.32
C TYR A 101 7.11 -8.07 1.50
N HIS A 102 6.82 -8.68 0.35
CA HIS A 102 5.65 -8.28 -0.45
C HIS A 102 4.34 -8.43 0.33
N ALA A 103 3.53 -7.38 0.38
CA ALA A 103 2.18 -7.43 0.98
C ALA A 103 1.10 -7.91 0.00
N GLY A 104 1.34 -7.81 -1.30
CA GLY A 104 0.39 -8.24 -2.34
C GLY A 104 -0.87 -7.37 -2.50
N HIS A 105 -0.96 -6.25 -1.80
CA HIS A 105 -2.10 -5.31 -1.84
C HIS A 105 -2.01 -4.29 -2.98
N VAL A 106 -0.87 -3.61 -3.08
CA VAL A 106 -0.56 -2.64 -4.13
C VAL A 106 0.90 -2.75 -4.56
N VAL A 107 1.24 -2.18 -5.72
CA VAL A 107 2.62 -2.12 -6.21
C VAL A 107 3.53 -1.45 -5.19
N GLY A 108 4.61 -2.13 -4.80
CA GLY A 108 5.55 -1.65 -3.80
C GLY A 108 5.08 -1.78 -2.35
N GLY A 109 3.85 -2.24 -2.09
CA GLY A 109 3.35 -2.45 -0.74
C GLY A 109 4.08 -3.57 -0.01
N VAL A 110 4.43 -3.34 1.25
CA VAL A 110 5.24 -4.25 2.05
C VAL A 110 4.70 -4.53 3.45
N VAL A 111 4.93 -5.76 3.88
CA VAL A 111 4.95 -6.16 5.29
C VAL A 111 6.33 -5.84 5.85
N LEU A 112 6.36 -5.19 7.02
CA LEU A 112 7.58 -4.77 7.71
C LEU A 112 7.87 -5.73 8.86
N SER A 113 9.01 -6.40 8.81
CA SER A 113 9.56 -7.18 9.92
C SER A 113 10.63 -6.36 10.62
N ILE A 114 10.34 -5.95 11.86
CA ILE A 114 11.16 -5.03 12.66
C ILE A 114 11.79 -5.84 13.79
N ARG A 115 13.11 -5.87 13.84
CA ARG A 115 13.86 -6.66 14.82
C ARG A 115 14.78 -5.78 15.66
N SER A 116 14.70 -5.96 16.98
CA SER A 116 15.68 -5.43 17.93
C SER A 116 16.96 -6.26 17.86
N LEU A 117 18.08 -5.61 17.54
CA LEU A 117 19.40 -6.24 17.49
C LEU A 117 19.99 -6.48 18.88
N THR A 118 19.44 -5.84 19.92
CA THR A 118 19.91 -5.99 21.31
C THR A 118 19.15 -7.09 22.06
N SER A 119 17.82 -7.10 21.99
CA SER A 119 16.98 -8.10 22.66
C SER A 119 16.66 -9.32 21.78
N GLY A 120 16.83 -9.19 20.46
CA GLY A 120 16.40 -10.20 19.50
C GLY A 120 14.90 -10.16 19.20
N SER A 121 14.12 -9.36 19.93
CA SER A 121 12.66 -9.27 19.81
C SER A 121 12.21 -8.79 18.45
N GLN A 122 11.04 -9.23 18.01
CA GLN A 122 10.54 -9.00 16.67
C GLN A 122 9.08 -8.54 16.66
N VAL A 123 8.82 -7.46 15.93
CA VAL A 123 7.48 -6.94 15.63
C VAL A 123 7.24 -7.06 14.13
N VAL A 124 6.07 -7.55 13.73
CA VAL A 124 5.64 -7.57 12.33
C VAL A 124 4.47 -6.62 12.17
N TYR A 125 4.61 -5.65 11.26
CA TYR A 125 3.53 -4.75 10.84
C TYR A 125 3.11 -5.07 9.42
N THR A 126 1.86 -5.51 9.22
CA THR A 126 1.42 -5.96 7.90
C THR A 126 1.09 -4.81 6.94
N GLY A 127 0.72 -3.64 7.47
CA GLY A 127 -0.08 -2.70 6.70
C GLY A 127 -1.34 -3.38 6.16
N ASP A 128 -1.76 -2.96 4.98
CA ASP A 128 -2.79 -3.66 4.22
C ASP A 128 -2.14 -4.78 3.38
N PHE A 129 -2.73 -5.96 3.38
CA PHE A 129 -2.17 -7.12 2.68
C PHE A 129 -3.22 -7.96 1.98
N SER A 130 -2.78 -8.71 0.97
CA SER A 130 -3.63 -9.65 0.24
C SER A 130 -2.93 -10.98 0.10
N SER A 131 -3.65 -12.05 0.47
CA SER A 131 -3.28 -13.43 0.15
C SER A 131 -3.84 -13.89 -1.20
N ASP A 132 -4.72 -13.10 -1.81
CA ASP A 132 -5.24 -13.39 -3.15
C ASP A 132 -4.12 -13.11 -4.16
N LEU A 133 -3.76 -14.11 -4.97
CA LEU A 133 -2.96 -13.86 -6.18
C LEU A 133 -3.70 -12.83 -7.02
N GLU A 134 -3.01 -11.84 -7.59
CA GLU A 134 -3.54 -10.90 -8.58
C GLU A 134 -2.76 -11.02 -9.89
N ARG A 135 -3.23 -10.41 -10.99
CA ARG A 135 -2.52 -10.52 -12.28
C ARG A 135 -1.21 -9.72 -12.27
N HIS A 136 -1.19 -8.62 -11.54
CA HIS A 136 -0.08 -7.68 -11.46
C HIS A 136 0.70 -7.76 -10.14
N LEU A 137 0.22 -8.52 -9.15
CA LEU A 137 0.84 -8.65 -7.84
C LEU A 137 0.94 -10.11 -7.40
N SER A 138 2.10 -10.46 -6.85
CA SER A 138 2.25 -11.70 -6.10
C SER A 138 1.59 -11.53 -4.72
N PRO A 139 0.88 -12.55 -4.22
CA PRO A 139 0.26 -12.48 -2.90
C PRO A 139 1.33 -12.45 -1.81
N VAL A 140 0.94 -12.03 -0.61
CA VAL A 140 1.82 -12.12 0.58
C VAL A 140 2.34 -13.55 0.73
N GLY A 141 3.65 -13.69 0.96
CA GLY A 141 4.28 -15.00 1.11
C GLY A 141 4.46 -15.80 -0.19
N ALA A 142 4.31 -15.20 -1.38
CA ALA A 142 4.69 -15.79 -2.66
C ALA A 142 5.98 -15.17 -3.26
N GLY A 143 6.63 -15.90 -4.18
CA GLY A 143 7.89 -15.49 -4.83
C GLY A 143 9.16 -16.12 -4.22
N PRO A 144 10.36 -15.64 -4.59
CA PRO A 144 11.64 -16.05 -3.97
C PRO A 144 11.91 -15.33 -2.64
N SER A 145 11.42 -14.10 -2.47
CA SER A 145 11.49 -13.32 -1.22
C SER A 145 10.19 -13.42 -0.43
N ARG A 146 9.71 -14.66 -0.19
CA ARG A 146 8.48 -14.90 0.56
C ARG A 146 8.65 -14.34 1.96
N LEU A 147 7.59 -13.83 2.55
CA LEU A 147 7.44 -13.87 3.99
C LEU A 147 7.28 -15.36 4.33
N ASN A 148 8.39 -16.06 4.53
CA ASN A 148 8.34 -17.45 4.92
C ASN A 148 7.68 -17.49 6.29
N PHE A 149 6.88 -18.53 6.53
CA PHE A 149 6.22 -18.73 7.80
C PHE A 149 7.18 -18.69 9.01
N LEU A 150 8.49 -18.93 8.78
CA LEU A 150 9.54 -18.75 9.78
C LEU A 150 9.72 -17.29 10.24
N ASP A 151 9.64 -16.31 9.34
CA ASP A 151 9.84 -14.90 9.68
C ASP A 151 8.66 -14.34 10.49
N CYS A 152 7.45 -14.87 10.31
CA CYS A 152 6.31 -14.51 11.16
C CYS A 152 6.19 -15.36 12.44
N ARG A 153 6.63 -16.63 12.43
CA ARG A 153 6.55 -17.51 13.62
C ARG A 153 7.46 -17.06 14.75
N GLY A 154 8.50 -16.29 14.45
CA GLY A 154 9.37 -15.67 15.45
C GLY A 154 8.90 -14.31 15.96
N ALA A 155 7.77 -13.78 15.47
CA ALA A 155 7.27 -12.48 15.90
C ALA A 155 6.71 -12.54 17.32
N ASP A 156 7.21 -11.66 18.20
CA ASP A 156 6.67 -11.45 19.53
C ASP A 156 5.37 -10.64 19.49
N LEU A 157 5.23 -9.76 18.48
CA LEU A 157 4.06 -8.93 18.26
C LEU A 157 3.71 -8.86 16.77
N LEU A 158 2.44 -9.14 16.45
CA LEU A 158 1.87 -8.94 15.12
C LEU A 158 0.86 -7.80 15.17
N ILE A 159 1.11 -6.75 14.40
CA ILE A 159 0.19 -5.64 14.17
C ILE A 159 -0.39 -5.82 12.77
N THR A 160 -1.69 -6.05 12.68
CA THR A 160 -2.35 -6.37 11.43
C THR A 160 -3.65 -5.59 11.23
N GLU A 161 -4.01 -5.39 9.97
CA GLU A 161 -5.29 -4.79 9.60
C GLU A 161 -6.48 -5.73 9.92
N CYS A 162 -7.68 -5.15 9.95
CA CYS A 162 -8.91 -5.91 10.14
C CYS A 162 -10.03 -5.46 9.19
N THR A 163 -9.67 -4.93 8.01
CA THR A 163 -10.60 -4.33 7.04
C THR A 163 -11.78 -5.25 6.70
N TYR A 164 -11.51 -6.56 6.61
CA TYR A 164 -12.53 -7.60 6.37
C TYR A 164 -12.67 -8.59 7.54
N GLY A 165 -12.35 -8.19 8.77
CA GLY A 165 -12.28 -9.10 9.93
C GLY A 165 -13.59 -9.84 10.25
N ASN A 166 -14.73 -9.32 9.82
CA ASN A 166 -16.05 -9.94 9.98
C ASN A 166 -16.68 -10.42 8.66
N LEU A 167 -15.95 -10.34 7.53
CA LEU A 167 -16.50 -10.61 6.22
C LEU A 167 -15.90 -11.88 5.62
N VAL A 168 -16.75 -12.88 5.40
CA VAL A 168 -16.38 -14.08 4.67
C VAL A 168 -16.67 -13.89 3.19
N ARG A 169 -15.64 -13.98 2.35
CA ARG A 169 -15.80 -13.97 0.89
C ARG A 169 -16.32 -15.33 0.41
N ILE A 170 -17.64 -15.43 0.25
CA ILE A 170 -18.31 -16.68 -0.19
C ILE A 170 -17.99 -16.99 -1.66
N ASP A 171 -18.03 -15.97 -2.53
CA ASP A 171 -17.72 -16.14 -3.95
C ASP A 171 -16.22 -16.29 -4.17
N SER A 172 -15.80 -17.28 -4.96
CA SER A 172 -14.43 -17.38 -5.45
C SER A 172 -14.04 -16.18 -6.32
N ARG A 173 -12.74 -15.86 -6.43
CA ARG A 173 -12.26 -14.79 -7.31
C ARG A 173 -12.77 -14.96 -8.75
N ARG A 174 -12.69 -16.19 -9.28
CA ARG A 174 -13.17 -16.52 -10.63
C ARG A 174 -14.65 -16.21 -10.80
N GLU A 175 -15.46 -16.49 -9.78
CA GLU A 175 -16.89 -16.23 -9.82
C GLU A 175 -17.20 -14.73 -9.78
N ARG A 176 -16.47 -13.95 -8.95
CA ARG A 176 -16.58 -12.49 -8.91
C ARG A 176 -16.20 -11.86 -10.25
N GLU A 177 -15.09 -12.29 -10.86
CA GLU A 177 -14.67 -11.82 -12.19
C GLU A 177 -15.70 -12.17 -13.27
N ARG A 178 -16.27 -13.38 -13.22
CA ARG A 178 -17.32 -13.81 -14.14
C ARG A 178 -18.56 -12.94 -14.01
N LYS A 179 -19.05 -12.70 -12.78
CA LYS A 179 -20.21 -11.84 -12.50
C LYS A 179 -19.95 -10.41 -12.99
N PHE A 180 -18.77 -9.86 -12.69
CA PHE A 180 -18.38 -8.52 -13.13
C PHE A 180 -18.39 -8.38 -14.66
N LEU A 181 -17.69 -9.27 -15.38
CA LEU A 181 -17.67 -9.26 -16.85
C LEU A 181 -19.06 -9.47 -17.44
N HIS A 182 -19.89 -10.32 -16.82
CA HIS A 182 -21.26 -10.54 -17.28
C HIS A 182 -22.10 -9.25 -17.22
N SER A 183 -22.06 -8.53 -16.10
CA SER A 183 -22.77 -7.26 -15.95
C SER A 183 -22.32 -6.20 -16.96
N ILE A 184 -21.01 -6.12 -17.24
CA ILE A 184 -20.46 -5.19 -18.24
C ILE A 184 -20.99 -5.54 -19.63
N LEU A 185 -20.82 -6.81 -20.05
CA LEU A 185 -21.22 -7.27 -21.38
C LEU A 185 -22.72 -7.13 -21.60
N GLU A 186 -23.54 -7.39 -20.57
CA GLU A 186 -24.98 -7.21 -20.63
C GLU A 186 -25.36 -5.74 -20.88
N CYS A 187 -24.75 -4.80 -20.14
CA CYS A 187 -24.99 -3.37 -20.31
C CYS A 187 -24.59 -2.90 -21.72
N VAL A 188 -23.39 -3.26 -22.18
CA VAL A 188 -22.89 -2.83 -23.50
C VAL A 188 -23.71 -3.42 -24.64
N ARG A 189 -24.13 -4.69 -24.54
CA ARG A 189 -24.99 -5.32 -25.56
C ARG A 189 -26.34 -4.63 -25.73
N ARG A 190 -26.84 -3.96 -24.68
CA ARG A 190 -28.06 -3.16 -24.71
C ARG A 190 -27.81 -1.72 -25.20
N GLY A 191 -26.61 -1.39 -25.65
CA GLY A 191 -26.21 -0.04 -26.07
C GLY A 191 -25.97 0.93 -24.90
N GLY A 192 -25.83 0.42 -23.67
CA GLY A 192 -25.57 1.23 -22.48
C GLY A 192 -24.10 1.59 -22.31
N LYS A 193 -23.83 2.45 -21.32
CA LYS A 193 -22.47 2.82 -20.88
C LYS A 193 -22.24 2.31 -19.47
N VAL A 194 -21.05 1.78 -19.22
CA VAL A 194 -20.65 1.28 -17.90
C VAL A 194 -19.73 2.29 -17.23
N LEU A 195 -20.06 2.69 -16.01
CA LEU A 195 -19.19 3.49 -15.15
C LEU A 195 -18.63 2.60 -14.04
N VAL A 196 -17.30 2.50 -13.95
CA VAL A 196 -16.60 1.74 -12.90
C VAL A 196 -15.81 2.72 -12.02
N PRO A 197 -16.34 3.14 -10.86
CA PRO A 197 -15.60 4.01 -9.96
C PRO A 197 -14.52 3.22 -9.24
N VAL A 198 -13.25 3.56 -9.52
CA VAL A 198 -12.06 2.95 -8.91
C VAL A 198 -11.02 4.03 -8.64
N PHE A 199 -10.18 3.84 -7.64
CA PHE A 199 -9.02 4.71 -7.42
C PHE A 199 -8.02 4.60 -8.58
N SER A 200 -7.28 5.68 -8.82
CA SER A 200 -6.31 5.81 -9.92
C SER A 200 -5.21 4.73 -9.91
N PHE A 201 -4.89 4.17 -8.73
CA PHE A 201 -3.83 3.18 -8.54
C PHE A 201 -4.33 1.97 -7.72
N GLY A 202 -3.68 0.81 -7.92
CA GLY A 202 -4.10 -0.46 -7.31
C GLY A 202 -5.18 -1.16 -8.14
N ARG A 203 -6.44 -1.16 -7.67
CA ARG A 203 -7.51 -1.96 -8.26
C ARG A 203 -7.83 -1.63 -9.73
N PHE A 204 -7.58 -0.40 -10.16
CA PHE A 204 -7.72 0.01 -11.56
C PHE A 204 -6.84 -0.83 -12.50
N GLN A 205 -5.60 -1.16 -12.10
CA GLN A 205 -4.68 -1.94 -12.92
C GLN A 205 -5.20 -3.37 -13.13
N GLU A 206 -5.68 -4.00 -12.06
CA GLU A 206 -6.26 -5.35 -12.12
C GLU A 206 -7.51 -5.41 -13.01
N ILE A 207 -8.40 -4.41 -12.88
CA ILE A 207 -9.62 -4.34 -13.69
C ILE A 207 -9.28 -4.10 -15.15
N SER A 208 -8.31 -3.23 -15.43
CA SER A 208 -7.85 -2.95 -16.80
C SER A 208 -7.31 -4.22 -17.47
N MET A 209 -6.45 -4.98 -16.78
CA MET A 209 -5.92 -6.24 -17.29
C MET A 209 -7.00 -7.32 -17.47
N LEU A 210 -7.98 -7.37 -16.56
CA LEU A 210 -9.12 -8.29 -16.68
C LEU A 210 -9.95 -7.99 -17.92
N LEU A 211 -10.26 -6.71 -18.16
CA LEU A 211 -11.05 -6.25 -19.30
C LEU A 211 -10.30 -6.47 -20.62
N GLU A 212 -9.02 -6.09 -20.68
CA GLU A 212 -8.17 -6.29 -21.85
C GLU A 212 -8.09 -7.78 -22.23
N SER A 213 -7.84 -8.65 -21.26
CA SER A 213 -7.82 -10.10 -21.46
C SER A 213 -9.18 -10.63 -21.96
N ALA A 214 -10.28 -10.14 -21.39
CA ALA A 214 -11.62 -10.54 -21.81
C ALA A 214 -11.96 -10.06 -23.23
N TRP A 215 -11.60 -8.83 -23.58
CA TRP A 215 -11.85 -8.23 -24.90
C TRP A 215 -11.06 -8.97 -25.98
N SER A 216 -9.77 -9.19 -25.73
CA SER A 216 -8.90 -9.94 -26.64
C SER A 216 -9.46 -11.34 -26.92
N ARG A 217 -9.87 -12.06 -25.87
CA ARG A 217 -10.47 -13.40 -26.00
C ARG A 217 -11.79 -13.43 -26.76
N LEU A 218 -12.60 -12.37 -26.63
CA LEU A 218 -13.93 -12.28 -27.25
C LEU A 218 -13.93 -11.54 -28.60
N GLY A 219 -12.78 -11.01 -29.04
CA GLY A 219 -12.68 -10.20 -30.27
C GLY A 219 -13.47 -8.90 -30.21
N LEU A 220 -13.61 -8.31 -29.02
CA LEU A 220 -14.40 -7.08 -28.82
C LEU A 220 -13.54 -5.82 -29.02
N GLN A 221 -14.13 -4.81 -29.65
CA GLN A 221 -13.54 -3.47 -29.84
C GLN A 221 -14.42 -2.38 -29.21
N ILE A 222 -14.98 -2.68 -28.04
CA ILE A 222 -15.77 -1.70 -27.29
C ILE A 222 -14.78 -0.75 -26.58
N PRO A 223 -14.95 0.58 -26.71
CA PRO A 223 -14.10 1.56 -26.06
C PRO A 223 -14.24 1.58 -24.54
#